data_AF-A0A2G8KBI9-F1
#
_entry.id   AF-A0A2G8KBI9-F1
#
_cell.length_a   1.000
_cell.length_b   1.000
_cell.length_c   1.000
_cell.angle_alpha   90.00
_cell.angle_beta   90.00
_cell.angle_gamma   90.00
#
_symmetry.space_group_name_H-M   'P 1'
#
loop_
_entity.id
_entity.type
_entity.pdbx_description
1 polymer ?
#
loop_
_entity_poly.entity_id
_entity_poly.type
_entity_poly.pdbx_seq_one_letter_code
_entity_poly.pdbx_strand_id
1 'polypeptide(L)'
;MRIEHQRMHEKHKGHEAMHLEMMLVLLLTLFVAQVFLVQWKKRHFKSYQTVTLLGMWMIPVIFCIKLGWWRFIYIWIVWSVVNAYISYKATRKLLPGTTPRLVYRWFNFIYKISYGLGLAGYMIMMATVFGLNLLLLIRPEKCFDVGLLLIFYGLYYGVLGRDFAEICSESMASHIGYYTKSGLPGKALDVNICAICGNQMSIPYEEDDVSEKIFELTCHHR
;
A
#
# COMPACT_ATOMS: atom_id res chain seq x y z
N MET A 1 12.26 29.71 -45.65
CA MET A 1 11.19 29.63 -44.64
C MET A 1 9.95 28.84 -45.08
N ARG A 2 9.10 29.27 -46.04
CA ARG A 2 7.91 28.48 -46.46
C ARG A 2 8.23 27.10 -47.06
N ILE A 3 9.30 27.01 -47.84
CA ILE A 3 9.73 25.76 -48.50
C ILE A 3 10.26 24.73 -47.48
N GLU A 4 10.91 25.17 -46.40
CA GLU A 4 11.36 24.28 -45.32
C GLU A 4 10.20 23.76 -44.47
N HIS A 5 9.18 24.60 -44.23
CA HIS A 5 7.99 24.18 -43.49
C HIS A 5 7.16 23.16 -44.29
N GLN A 6 7.07 23.34 -45.62
CA GLN A 6 6.45 22.36 -46.51
C GLN A 6 7.24 21.04 -46.56
N ARG A 7 8.57 21.07 -46.64
CA ARG A 7 9.42 19.87 -46.54
C ARG A 7 9.30 19.14 -45.19
N MET A 8 9.11 19.87 -44.09
CA MET A 8 8.83 19.29 -42.77
C MET A 8 7.47 18.58 -42.75
N HIS A 9 6.42 19.18 -43.31
CA HIS A 9 5.09 18.55 -43.41
C HIS A 9 5.06 17.36 -44.38
N GLU A 10 5.82 17.38 -45.47
CA GLU A 10 5.95 16.23 -46.37
C GLU A 10 6.69 15.06 -45.72
N LYS A 11 7.71 15.33 -44.89
CA LYS A 11 8.36 14.29 -44.07
C LYS A 11 7.44 13.70 -42.99
N HIS A 12 6.43 14.45 -42.53
CA HIS A 12 5.49 14.00 -41.50
C HIS A 12 4.18 13.41 -42.04
N LYS A 13 3.86 13.59 -43.33
CA LYS A 13 2.61 13.10 -43.96
C LYS A 13 2.37 11.59 -43.83
N GLY A 14 3.44 10.78 -43.78
CA GLY A 14 3.35 9.34 -43.50
C GLY A 14 3.65 8.97 -42.02
N HIS A 15 4.31 9.87 -41.29
CA HIS A 15 4.67 9.67 -39.89
C HIS A 15 3.47 9.85 -38.96
N GLU A 16 2.52 10.73 -39.31
CA GLU A 16 1.27 10.88 -38.56
C GLU A 16 0.37 9.65 -38.65
N ALA A 17 0.31 8.99 -39.82
CA ALA A 17 -0.40 7.73 -39.97
C ALA A 17 0.24 6.61 -39.13
N MET A 18 1.58 6.53 -39.11
CA MET A 18 2.31 5.57 -38.27
C MET A 18 2.13 5.83 -36.77
N HIS A 19 2.13 7.10 -36.33
CA HIS A 19 1.82 7.46 -34.96
C HIS A 19 0.39 7.11 -34.58
N LEU A 20 -0.58 7.31 -35.48
CA LEU A 20 -1.97 6.97 -35.24
C LEU A 20 -2.18 5.46 -35.13
N GLU A 21 -1.51 4.65 -35.95
CA GLU A 21 -1.50 3.19 -35.82
C GLU A 21 -0.88 2.73 -34.49
N MET A 22 0.28 3.27 -34.11
CA MET A 22 0.90 2.97 -32.81
C MET A 22 0.00 3.37 -31.63
N MET A 23 -0.64 4.54 -31.69
CA MET A 23 -1.58 4.98 -30.67
C MET A 23 -2.81 4.09 -30.59
N LEU A 24 -3.35 3.63 -31.71
CA LEU A 24 -4.54 2.78 -31.74
C LEU A 24 -4.23 1.40 -31.17
N VAL A 25 -3.08 0.81 -31.53
CA VAL A 25 -2.59 -0.44 -30.93
C VAL A 25 -2.33 -0.27 -29.42
N LEU A 26 -1.72 0.83 -29.00
CA LEU A 26 -1.50 1.13 -27.59
C LEU A 26 -2.84 1.27 -26.84
N LEU A 27 -3.81 2.00 -27.38
CA LEU A 27 -5.12 2.17 -26.74
C LEU A 27 -5.87 0.84 -26.63
N LEU A 28 -5.86 0.03 -27.70
CA LEU A 28 -6.50 -1.27 -27.70
C LEU A 28 -5.84 -2.22 -26.71
N THR A 29 -4.51 -2.28 -26.67
CA THR A 29 -3.77 -3.13 -25.73
C THR A 29 -3.99 -2.68 -24.28
N LEU A 30 -3.99 -1.37 -23.99
CA LEU A 30 -4.32 -0.83 -22.67
C LEU A 30 -5.76 -1.17 -22.27
N PHE A 31 -6.73 -1.01 -23.18
CA PHE A 31 -8.12 -1.33 -22.91
C PHE A 31 -8.29 -2.83 -22.58
N VAL A 32 -7.72 -3.71 -23.40
CA VAL A 32 -7.75 -5.17 -23.16
C VAL A 32 -7.08 -5.52 -21.84
N ALA A 33 -5.93 -4.93 -21.53
CA ALA A 33 -5.24 -5.15 -20.26
C ALA A 33 -6.09 -4.70 -19.06
N GLN A 34 -6.77 -3.56 -19.15
CA GLN A 34 -7.66 -3.07 -18.09
C GLN A 34 -8.85 -4.02 -17.88
N VAL A 35 -9.50 -4.47 -18.97
CA VAL A 35 -10.59 -5.45 -18.88
C VAL A 35 -10.10 -6.74 -18.22
N PHE A 36 -8.93 -7.24 -18.63
CA PHE A 36 -8.33 -8.43 -18.04
C PHE A 36 -8.08 -8.25 -16.53
N LEU A 37 -7.47 -7.13 -16.10
CA LEU A 37 -7.20 -6.84 -14.69
C LEU A 37 -8.48 -6.78 -13.87
N VAL A 38 -9.53 -6.11 -14.37
CA VAL A 38 -10.82 -6.01 -13.68
C VAL A 38 -11.47 -7.38 -13.54
N GLN A 39 -11.46 -8.19 -14.59
CA GLN A 39 -12.03 -9.53 -14.54
C GLN A 39 -11.23 -10.48 -13.64
N TRP A 40 -9.90 -10.36 -13.65
CA TRP A 40 -9.04 -11.13 -12.77
C TRP A 40 -9.26 -10.77 -11.30
N LYS A 41 -9.36 -9.48 -10.98
CA LYS A 41 -9.72 -9.00 -9.63
C LYS A 41 -11.07 -9.55 -9.17
N LYS A 42 -12.09 -9.57 -10.05
CA LYS A 42 -13.43 -10.10 -9.72
C LYS A 42 -13.44 -11.62 -9.52
N ARG A 43 -12.74 -12.38 -10.36
CA ARG A 43 -12.79 -13.86 -10.35
C ARG A 43 -11.82 -14.49 -9.35
N HIS A 44 -10.63 -13.93 -9.20
CA HIS A 44 -9.56 -14.48 -8.37
C HIS A 44 -8.85 -13.37 -7.57
N PHE A 45 -9.60 -12.72 -6.67
CA PHE A 45 -9.10 -11.62 -5.83
C PHE A 45 -7.78 -11.95 -5.11
N LYS A 46 -7.68 -13.13 -4.50
CA LYS A 46 -6.48 -13.55 -3.75
C LYS A 46 -5.22 -13.66 -4.63
N SER A 47 -5.38 -14.19 -5.85
CA SER A 47 -4.28 -14.29 -6.82
C SER A 47 -3.89 -12.91 -7.34
N TYR A 48 -4.88 -12.08 -7.68
CA TYR A 48 -4.68 -10.70 -8.11
C TYR A 48 -3.90 -9.90 -7.05
N GLN A 49 -4.32 -9.97 -5.77
CA GLN A 49 -3.68 -9.25 -4.68
C GLN A 49 -2.24 -9.71 -4.45
N THR A 50 -1.98 -11.03 -4.47
CA THR A 50 -0.62 -11.56 -4.27
C THR A 50 0.32 -11.17 -5.42
N VAL A 51 -0.11 -11.31 -6.67
CA VAL A 51 0.74 -10.97 -7.83
C VAL A 51 0.96 -9.46 -7.91
N THR A 52 -0.07 -8.66 -7.68
CA THR A 52 0.05 -7.19 -7.67
C THR A 52 0.99 -6.73 -6.56
N LEU A 53 0.90 -7.31 -5.36
CA LEU A 53 1.81 -7.04 -4.25
C LEU A 53 3.25 -7.39 -4.61
N LEU A 54 3.49 -8.59 -5.17
CA LEU A 54 4.82 -9.01 -5.60
C LEU A 54 5.38 -8.08 -6.69
N GLY A 55 4.54 -7.67 -7.64
CA GLY A 55 4.90 -6.70 -8.67
C GLY A 55 5.30 -5.36 -8.06
N MET A 56 4.46 -4.79 -7.21
CA MET A 56 4.74 -3.52 -6.53
C MET A 56 5.97 -3.61 -5.62
N TRP A 57 6.21 -4.74 -4.96
CA TRP A 57 7.36 -4.97 -4.08
C TRP A 57 8.69 -5.13 -4.84
N MET A 58 8.68 -5.76 -6.02
CA MET A 58 9.89 -6.08 -6.79
C MET A 58 10.29 -5.00 -7.80
N ILE A 59 9.34 -4.36 -8.48
CA ILE A 59 9.63 -3.43 -9.60
C ILE A 59 10.55 -2.28 -9.17
N PRO A 60 10.28 -1.54 -8.08
CA PRO A 60 11.12 -0.42 -7.67
C PRO A 60 12.53 -0.87 -7.25
N VAL A 61 12.65 -2.07 -6.70
CA VAL A 61 13.93 -2.63 -6.24
C VAL A 61 14.82 -2.98 -7.41
N ILE A 62 14.27 -3.66 -8.42
CA ILE A 62 14.99 -4.01 -9.65
C ILE A 62 15.53 -2.75 -10.31
N PHE A 63 14.73 -1.69 -10.36
CA PHE A 63 15.14 -0.40 -10.90
C PHE A 63 16.25 0.26 -10.06
N CYS A 64 16.09 0.30 -8.74
CA CYS A 64 17.10 0.86 -7.81
C CYS A 64 18.43 0.10 -7.84
N ILE A 65 18.44 -1.22 -8.05
CA ILE A 65 19.65 -2.02 -8.24
C ILE A 65 20.37 -1.58 -9.53
N LYS A 66 19.64 -1.45 -10.64
CA LYS A 66 20.22 -1.00 -11.92
C LYS A 66 20.77 0.43 -11.85
N LEU A 67 20.13 1.30 -11.07
CA LEU A 67 20.55 2.69 -10.87
C LEU A 67 21.58 2.89 -9.74
N GLY A 68 21.96 1.84 -9.00
CA GLY A 68 22.95 1.92 -7.92
C GLY A 68 22.47 2.69 -6.67
N TRP A 69 21.16 2.75 -6.41
CA TRP A 69 20.59 3.46 -5.26
C TRP A 69 20.61 2.63 -3.98
N TRP A 70 21.80 2.51 -3.38
CA TRP A 70 22.04 1.68 -2.19
C TRP A 70 21.22 2.04 -0.95
N ARG A 71 20.91 3.33 -0.76
CA ARG A 71 20.11 3.81 0.40
C ARG A 71 18.73 3.17 0.43
N PHE A 72 18.06 3.11 -0.72
CA PHE A 72 16.73 2.51 -0.84
C PHE A 72 16.78 1.01 -0.60
N ILE A 73 17.80 0.32 -1.15
CA ILE A 73 17.98 -1.12 -0.98
C ILE A 73 18.13 -1.49 0.49
N TYR A 74 18.94 -0.76 1.26
CA TYR A 74 19.12 -1.03 2.68
C TYR A 74 17.81 -0.90 3.46
N ILE A 75 17.09 0.22 3.27
CA ILE A 75 15.80 0.45 3.95
C ILE A 75 14.78 -0.62 3.54
N TRP A 76 14.75 -0.98 2.26
CA TRP A 76 13.86 -2.01 1.74
C TRP A 76 14.14 -3.40 2.31
N ILE A 77 15.41 -3.79 2.49
CA ILE A 77 15.77 -5.07 3.10
C ILE A 77 15.28 -5.10 4.55
N VAL A 78 15.60 -4.07 5.34
CA VAL A 78 15.18 -3.99 6.75
C VAL A 78 13.66 -4.05 6.85
N TRP A 79 12.96 -3.24 6.06
CA TRP A 79 11.50 -3.21 6.04
C TRP A 79 10.92 -4.58 5.63
N SER A 80 11.47 -5.24 4.60
CA SER A 80 10.99 -6.54 4.13
C SER A 80 11.22 -7.65 5.15
N VAL A 81 12.36 -7.66 5.84
CA VAL A 81 12.65 -8.64 6.91
C VAL A 81 11.67 -8.49 8.07
N VAL A 82 11.42 -7.26 8.53
CA VAL A 82 10.48 -7.02 9.63
C VAL A 82 9.05 -7.39 9.22
N ASN A 83 8.60 -7.00 8.03
CA ASN A 83 7.26 -7.34 7.56
C ASN A 83 7.10 -8.85 7.32
N ALA A 84 8.13 -9.54 6.84
CA ALA A 84 8.12 -10.99 6.72
C ALA A 84 7.99 -11.67 8.10
N TYR A 85 8.70 -11.19 9.12
CA TYR A 85 8.59 -11.70 10.49
C TYR A 85 7.19 -11.49 11.09
N ILE A 86 6.60 -10.30 10.92
CA ILE A 86 5.24 -10.00 11.40
C ILE A 86 4.21 -10.84 10.65
N SER A 87 4.33 -10.96 9.33
CA SER A 87 3.44 -11.77 8.48
C SER A 87 3.54 -13.26 8.81
N TYR A 88 4.75 -13.75 9.11
CA TYR A 88 4.96 -15.11 9.56
C TYR A 88 4.22 -15.37 10.87
N LYS A 89 4.32 -14.49 11.86
CA LYS A 89 3.55 -14.60 13.11
C LYS A 89 2.03 -14.59 12.89
N ALA A 90 1.54 -13.76 11.96
CA ALA A 90 0.12 -13.67 11.62
C ALA A 90 -0.44 -14.93 10.91
N THR A 91 0.42 -15.71 10.25
CA THR A 91 0.02 -16.89 9.44
C THR A 91 0.21 -18.22 10.18
N ARG A 92 0.63 -18.21 11.45
CA ARG A 92 0.77 -19.45 12.25
C ARG A 92 -0.61 -19.99 12.62
N LYS A 93 -0.79 -21.32 12.51
CA LYS A 93 -2.07 -22.01 12.81
C LYS A 93 -2.61 -21.79 14.22
N LEU A 94 -1.73 -21.62 15.20
CA LEU A 94 -2.08 -21.32 16.58
C LEU A 94 -1.63 -19.89 16.87
N LEU A 95 -2.59 -18.97 16.92
CA LEU A 95 -2.36 -17.56 17.19
C LEU A 95 -2.43 -17.30 18.70
N PRO A 96 -1.32 -16.93 19.36
CA PRO A 96 -1.40 -16.38 20.70
C PRO A 96 -2.21 -15.09 20.67
N GLY A 97 -3.01 -14.84 21.71
CA GLY A 97 -3.89 -13.67 21.78
C GLY A 97 -3.18 -12.31 21.69
N THR A 98 -1.88 -12.25 21.97
CA THR A 98 -1.08 -11.02 21.82
C THR A 98 -0.68 -10.72 20.37
N THR A 99 -0.79 -11.69 19.46
CA THR A 99 -0.31 -11.59 18.07
C THR A 99 -1.09 -10.58 17.23
N PRO A 100 -2.44 -10.57 17.23
CA PRO A 100 -3.20 -9.56 16.49
C PRO A 100 -2.86 -8.14 16.95
N ARG A 101 -2.71 -7.91 18.26
CA ARG A 101 -2.31 -6.59 18.79
C ARG A 101 -0.96 -6.15 18.25
N LEU A 102 0.04 -7.04 18.21
CA LEU A 102 1.37 -6.73 17.66
C LEU A 102 1.29 -6.37 16.18
N VAL A 103 0.56 -7.16 15.40
CA VAL A 103 0.39 -6.98 13.95
C VAL A 103 -0.28 -5.64 13.65
N TYR A 104 -1.40 -5.33 14.31
CA TYR A 104 -2.12 -4.07 14.13
C TYR A 104 -1.28 -2.87 14.58
N ARG A 105 -0.56 -2.98 15.70
CA ARG A 105 0.32 -1.91 16.17
C ARG A 105 1.45 -1.60 15.17
N TRP A 106 2.05 -2.64 14.58
CA TRP A 106 3.10 -2.49 13.58
C TRP A 106 2.59 -1.82 12.30
N PHE A 107 1.49 -2.31 11.72
CA PHE A 107 0.96 -1.72 10.49
C PHE A 107 0.39 -0.31 10.69
N ASN A 108 -0.21 -0.02 11.85
CA ASN A 108 -0.60 1.34 12.20
C ASN A 108 0.60 2.29 12.34
N PHE A 109 1.72 1.80 12.89
CA PHE A 109 2.96 2.57 12.95
C PHE A 109 3.50 2.90 11.55
N ILE A 110 3.54 1.91 10.64
CA ILE A 110 3.93 2.12 9.24
C ILE A 110 2.99 3.11 8.56
N TYR A 111 1.68 3.01 8.77
CA TYR A 111 0.69 3.94 8.24
C TYR A 111 0.96 5.39 8.69
N LYS A 112 1.17 5.61 10.01
CA LYS A 112 1.45 6.95 10.55
C LYS A 112 2.74 7.56 9.99
N ILE A 113 3.81 6.77 9.89
CA ILE A 113 5.07 7.24 9.28
C ILE A 113 4.87 7.57 7.81
N SER A 114 4.23 6.68 7.06
CA SER A 114 4.00 6.84 5.62
C SER A 114 3.14 8.06 5.32
N TYR A 115 2.09 8.25 6.11
CA TYR A 115 1.23 9.43 6.05
C TYR A 115 2.00 10.71 6.38
N GLY A 116 2.80 10.69 7.46
CA GLY A 116 3.64 11.83 7.85
C GLY A 116 4.67 12.21 6.79
N LEU A 117 5.37 11.23 6.21
CA LEU A 117 6.32 11.45 5.12
C LEU A 117 5.64 11.97 3.86
N GLY A 118 4.50 11.39 3.47
CA GLY A 118 3.73 11.83 2.31
C GLY A 118 3.21 13.26 2.47
N LEU A 119 2.66 13.60 3.63
CA LEU A 119 2.18 14.95 3.95
C LEU A 119 3.35 15.95 3.97
N ALA A 120 4.45 15.63 4.64
CA ALA A 120 5.63 16.49 4.66
C ALA A 120 6.21 16.73 3.26
N GLY A 121 6.34 15.68 2.45
CA GLY A 121 6.80 15.78 1.07
C GLY A 121 5.88 16.64 0.20
N TYR A 122 4.55 16.48 0.36
CA TYR A 122 3.55 17.31 -0.30
C TYR A 122 3.67 18.78 0.10
N MET A 123 3.82 19.08 1.40
CA MET A 123 3.99 20.45 1.89
C MET A 123 5.27 21.10 1.33
N ILE A 124 6.38 20.36 1.25
CA ILE A 124 7.65 20.84 0.68
C ILE A 124 7.51 21.11 -0.82
N MET A 125 6.87 20.21 -1.57
CA MET A 125 6.61 20.42 -2.99
C MET A 125 5.72 21.64 -3.21
N MET A 126 4.64 21.76 -2.43
CA MET A 126 3.70 22.87 -2.57
C MET A 126 4.36 24.20 -2.21
N ALA A 127 5.16 24.25 -1.14
CA ALA A 127 5.95 25.44 -0.79
C ALA A 127 6.95 25.83 -1.89
N THR A 128 7.53 24.85 -2.58
CA THR A 128 8.45 25.10 -3.71
C THR A 128 7.71 25.69 -4.91
N VAL A 129 6.52 25.19 -5.24
CA VAL A 129 5.68 25.70 -6.33
C VAL A 129 5.23 27.14 -6.08
N PHE A 130 4.89 27.49 -4.84
CA PHE A 130 4.53 28.86 -4.45
C PHE A 130 5.72 29.82 -4.33
N GLY A 131 6.96 29.36 -4.56
CA GLY A 131 8.15 30.20 -4.51
C GLY A 131 8.60 30.59 -3.09
N LEU A 132 8.00 30.03 -2.03
CA LEU A 132 8.45 30.22 -0.64
C LEU A 132 9.90 29.78 -0.44
N ASN A 133 10.37 28.85 -1.28
CA ASN A 133 11.76 28.40 -1.28
C ASN A 133 12.76 29.48 -1.69
N LEU A 134 12.37 30.45 -2.55
CA LEU A 134 13.21 31.61 -2.86
C LEU A 134 13.39 32.54 -1.66
N LEU A 135 12.37 32.68 -0.80
CA LEU A 135 12.46 33.46 0.44
C LEU A 135 13.43 32.82 1.44
N LEU A 136 13.59 31.49 1.40
CA LEU A 136 14.53 30.74 2.24
C LEU A 136 15.92 30.60 1.59
N LEU A 137 16.18 31.21 0.42
CA LEU A 137 17.46 31.16 -0.31
C LEU A 137 17.96 29.73 -0.64
N ILE A 138 17.07 28.74 -0.69
CA ILE A 138 17.42 27.37 -1.05
C ILE A 138 17.05 27.13 -2.52
N ARG A 139 17.88 26.36 -3.25
CA ARG A 139 17.65 26.06 -4.66
C ARG A 139 16.35 25.26 -4.86
N PRO A 140 15.44 25.68 -5.77
CA PRO A 140 14.15 25.02 -6.02
C PRO A 140 14.29 23.56 -6.42
N GLU A 141 15.29 23.24 -7.25
CA GLU A 141 15.59 21.87 -7.69
C GLU A 141 15.77 20.91 -6.51
N LYS A 142 16.54 21.31 -5.49
CA LYS A 142 16.84 20.45 -4.34
C LYS A 142 15.65 20.21 -3.43
N CYS A 143 14.80 21.23 -3.20
CA CYS A 143 13.59 21.04 -2.43
C CYS A 143 12.57 20.19 -3.17
N PHE A 144 12.46 20.35 -4.49
CA PHE A 144 11.61 19.50 -5.31
C PHE A 144 12.06 18.03 -5.26
N ASP A 145 13.36 17.76 -5.43
CA ASP A 145 13.93 16.41 -5.32
C ASP A 145 13.64 15.78 -3.95
N VAL A 146 13.84 16.53 -2.87
CA VAL A 146 13.58 16.06 -1.50
C VAL A 146 12.08 15.81 -1.28
N GLY A 147 11.22 16.71 -1.74
CA GLY A 147 9.77 16.58 -1.64
C GLY A 147 9.26 15.34 -2.40
N LEU A 148 9.71 15.16 -3.65
CA LEU A 148 9.38 13.99 -4.46
C LEU A 148 9.86 12.70 -3.81
N LEU A 149 11.07 12.70 -3.26
CA LEU A 149 11.62 11.55 -2.55
C LEU A 149 10.78 11.21 -1.33
N LEU A 150 10.43 12.18 -0.48
CA LEU A 150 9.58 11.93 0.69
C LEU A 150 8.20 11.36 0.33
N ILE A 151 7.57 11.90 -0.72
CA ILE A 151 6.30 11.37 -1.24
C ILE A 151 6.47 9.93 -1.74
N PHE A 152 7.53 9.66 -2.51
CA PHE A 152 7.82 8.32 -3.01
C PHE A 152 7.97 7.31 -1.88
N TYR A 153 8.77 7.62 -0.85
CA TYR A 153 8.94 6.76 0.32
C TYR A 153 7.60 6.56 1.07
N GLY A 154 6.85 7.63 1.30
CA GLY A 154 5.55 7.58 1.98
C GLY A 154 4.53 6.74 1.23
N LEU A 155 4.36 6.95 -0.08
CA LEU A 155 3.41 6.20 -0.90
C LEU A 155 3.84 4.73 -1.06
N TYR A 156 5.12 4.47 -1.32
CA TYR A 156 5.62 3.12 -1.56
C TYR A 156 5.44 2.23 -0.33
N TYR A 157 5.97 2.63 0.82
CA TYR A 157 5.83 1.86 2.05
C TYR A 157 4.42 1.90 2.64
N GLY A 158 3.66 2.97 2.38
CA GLY A 158 2.26 3.08 2.80
C GLY A 158 1.34 2.12 2.06
N VAL A 159 1.41 2.07 0.73
CA VAL A 159 0.62 1.16 -0.10
C VAL A 159 1.00 -0.29 0.20
N LEU A 160 2.31 -0.61 0.22
CA LEU A 160 2.75 -1.95 0.57
C LEU A 160 2.31 -2.34 1.99
N GLY A 161 2.50 -1.46 2.98
CA GLY A 161 2.10 -1.73 4.35
C GLY A 161 0.60 -2.03 4.50
N ARG A 162 -0.25 -1.30 3.76
CA ARG A 162 -1.70 -1.55 3.72
C ARG A 162 -2.02 -2.92 3.10
N ASP A 163 -1.40 -3.26 1.98
CA ASP A 163 -1.68 -4.52 1.29
C ASP A 163 -1.19 -5.74 2.13
N PHE A 164 -0.05 -5.62 2.82
CA PHE A 164 0.40 -6.62 3.79
C PHE A 164 -0.53 -6.73 5.01
N ALA A 165 -1.05 -5.61 5.51
CA ALA A 165 -2.01 -5.61 6.63
C ALA A 165 -3.30 -6.34 6.26
N GLU A 166 -3.81 -6.16 5.04
CA GLU A 166 -5.00 -6.86 4.53
C GLU A 166 -4.78 -8.37 4.49
N ILE A 167 -3.66 -8.83 3.91
CA ILE A 167 -3.31 -10.26 3.86
C ILE A 167 -3.16 -10.86 5.26
N CYS A 168 -2.51 -10.14 6.18
CA CYS A 168 -2.34 -10.58 7.56
C CYS A 168 -3.68 -10.66 8.30
N SER A 169 -4.57 -9.67 8.11
CA SER A 169 -5.90 -9.65 8.73
C SER A 169 -6.77 -10.81 8.24
N GLU A 170 -6.79 -11.07 6.93
CA GLU A 170 -7.48 -12.23 6.36
C GLU A 170 -6.95 -13.55 6.90
N SER A 171 -5.61 -13.68 6.99
CA SER A 171 -4.96 -14.89 7.49
C SER A 171 -5.31 -15.14 8.97
N MET A 172 -5.23 -14.10 9.81
CA MET A 172 -5.63 -14.20 11.22
C MET A 172 -7.10 -14.56 11.38
N ALA A 173 -8.00 -13.89 10.65
CA ALA A 173 -9.43 -14.18 10.70
C ALA A 173 -9.76 -15.63 10.33
N SER A 174 -9.06 -16.21 9.35
CA SER A 174 -9.25 -17.60 8.92
C SER A 174 -8.80 -18.63 9.97
N HIS A 175 -7.83 -18.29 10.82
CA HIS A 175 -7.23 -19.22 11.80
C HIS A 175 -7.95 -19.21 13.16
N ILE A 176 -8.67 -18.15 13.50
CA ILE A 176 -9.35 -18.02 14.79
C ILE A 176 -10.57 -18.96 14.91
N GLY A 177 -11.16 -19.42 13.79
CA GLY A 177 -12.17 -20.48 13.78
C GLY A 177 -13.59 -20.09 14.22
N TYR A 178 -13.82 -18.83 14.63
CA TYR A 178 -15.16 -18.28 14.86
C TYR A 178 -15.92 -17.98 13.56
N TYR A 179 -15.22 -17.97 12.41
CA TYR A 179 -15.81 -17.71 11.10
C TYR A 179 -15.53 -18.89 10.16
N THR A 180 -16.59 -19.52 9.64
CA THR A 180 -16.51 -20.53 8.59
C THR A 180 -17.26 -20.02 7.35
N LYS A 181 -16.74 -20.30 6.15
CA LYS A 181 -17.45 -19.94 4.91
C LYS A 181 -18.77 -20.70 4.73
N SER A 182 -18.99 -21.75 5.52
CA SER A 182 -20.18 -22.61 5.55
C SER A 182 -21.27 -22.15 6.52
N GLY A 183 -21.06 -21.05 7.26
CA GLY A 183 -22.09 -20.43 8.11
C GLY A 183 -22.25 -21.02 9.52
N LEU A 184 -21.71 -22.21 9.79
CA LEU A 184 -21.67 -22.78 11.14
C LEU A 184 -20.28 -22.63 11.78
N PRO A 185 -20.12 -21.82 12.84
CA PRO A 185 -18.85 -21.62 13.51
C PRO A 185 -18.41 -22.90 14.22
N GLY A 186 -17.12 -23.26 14.12
CA GLY A 186 -16.56 -24.44 14.80
C GLY A 186 -16.35 -24.24 16.31
N LYS A 187 -16.54 -23.02 16.81
CA LYS A 187 -16.35 -22.63 18.20
C LYS A 187 -17.37 -21.54 18.57
N ALA A 188 -18.04 -21.69 19.71
CA ALA A 188 -18.91 -20.66 20.25
C ALA A 188 -18.05 -19.54 20.90
N LEU A 189 -18.45 -18.29 20.68
CA LEU A 189 -17.78 -17.12 21.27
C LEU A 189 -18.42 -16.80 22.62
N ASP A 190 -17.61 -16.77 23.67
CA ASP A 190 -18.04 -16.39 25.02
C ASP A 190 -18.21 -14.87 25.12
N VAL A 191 -19.18 -14.40 25.91
CA VAL A 191 -19.66 -12.99 25.90
C VAL A 191 -18.59 -11.97 26.31
N ASN A 192 -17.57 -12.40 27.06
CA ASN A 192 -16.48 -11.55 27.58
C ASN A 192 -15.12 -11.84 26.95
N ILE A 193 -15.07 -12.52 25.81
CA ILE A 193 -13.82 -12.88 25.13
C ILE A 193 -13.77 -12.18 23.77
N CYS A 194 -12.69 -11.43 23.50
CA CYS A 194 -12.53 -10.76 22.22
C CYS A 194 -12.44 -11.79 21.07
N ALA A 195 -13.29 -11.64 20.05
CA ALA A 195 -13.33 -12.52 18.88
C ALA A 195 -12.04 -12.53 18.04
N ILE A 196 -11.14 -11.55 18.22
CA ILE A 196 -9.91 -11.41 17.44
C ILE A 196 -8.71 -11.93 18.23
N CYS A 197 -8.57 -11.54 19.50
CA CYS A 197 -7.41 -11.89 20.32
C CYS A 197 -7.67 -12.99 21.35
N GLY A 198 -8.91 -13.42 21.57
CA GLY A 198 -9.22 -14.46 22.56
C GLY A 198 -8.92 -14.09 24.02
N ASN A 199 -8.56 -12.83 24.29
CA ASN A 199 -8.34 -12.33 25.65
C ASN A 199 -9.66 -11.92 26.29
N GLN A 200 -9.72 -12.02 27.61
CA GLN A 200 -10.85 -11.53 28.40
C GLN A 200 -10.90 -10.00 28.32
N MET A 201 -12.08 -9.47 27.99
CA MET A 201 -12.33 -8.03 27.96
C MET A 201 -12.61 -7.57 29.39
N SER A 202 -11.69 -6.82 29.99
CA SER A 202 -11.92 -6.14 31.26
C SER A 202 -12.81 -4.92 31.02
N ILE A 203 -13.94 -4.84 31.73
CA ILE A 203 -14.83 -3.67 31.69
C ILE A 203 -14.01 -2.46 32.17
N PRO A 204 -13.93 -1.37 31.40
CA PRO A 204 -13.37 -0.11 31.88
C PRO A 204 -14.15 0.33 33.12
N TYR A 205 -13.51 0.31 34.29
CA TYR A 205 -13.94 1.19 35.38
C TYR A 205 -13.55 2.62 34.97
N GLU A 206 -14.39 3.60 35.26
CA GLU A 206 -14.39 4.97 34.72
C GLU A 206 -13.08 5.80 34.89
N GLU A 207 -12.00 5.23 35.42
CA GLU A 207 -10.74 5.95 35.72
C GLU A 207 -9.49 5.48 34.95
N ASP A 208 -9.56 4.45 34.09
CA ASP A 208 -8.40 4.02 33.29
C ASP A 208 -8.49 4.51 31.84
N ASP A 209 -7.83 5.65 31.55
CA ASP A 209 -7.54 6.21 30.21
C ASP A 209 -6.65 5.28 29.33
N VAL A 210 -6.33 4.09 29.85
CA VAL A 210 -5.53 3.03 29.20
C VAL A 210 -6.41 1.87 28.70
N SER A 211 -7.72 1.91 28.94
CA SER A 211 -8.63 0.83 28.54
C SER A 211 -9.02 0.88 27.06
N GLU A 212 -8.92 -0.26 26.36
CA GLU A 212 -9.28 -0.38 24.95
C GLU A 212 -10.81 -0.18 24.78
N LYS A 213 -11.24 0.67 23.83
CA LYS A 213 -12.68 0.89 23.57
C LYS A 213 -13.35 -0.42 23.14
N ILE A 214 -14.35 -0.85 23.90
CA ILE A 214 -15.17 -2.05 23.62
C ILE A 214 -16.32 -1.65 22.70
N PHE A 215 -16.60 -2.44 21.65
CA PHE A 215 -17.66 -2.17 20.69
C PHE A 215 -18.59 -3.37 20.59
N GLU A 216 -19.85 -3.20 21.00
CA GLU A 216 -20.85 -4.26 20.92
C GLU A 216 -21.34 -4.44 19.48
N LEU A 217 -21.22 -5.66 18.95
CA LEU A 217 -21.74 -6.04 17.65
C LEU A 217 -23.26 -6.22 17.72
N THR A 218 -23.94 -6.12 16.57
CA THR A 218 -25.40 -6.34 16.44
C THR A 218 -25.90 -7.71 16.92
N CYS A 219 -24.99 -8.67 17.13
CA CYS A 219 -25.29 -9.99 17.68
C CYS A 219 -25.15 -10.06 19.22
N HIS A 220 -25.09 -8.92 19.93
CA HIS A 220 -24.95 -8.82 21.39
C HIS A 220 -23.65 -9.43 21.97
N HIS A 221 -22.65 -9.60 21.11
CA HIS A 221 -21.29 -9.94 21.52
C HIS A 221 -20.45 -8.65 21.57
N ARG A 222 -19.65 -8.51 22.62
CA ARG A 222 -18.82 -7.32 22.87
C ARG A 222 -17.39 -7.46 22.34
#